data_AF-A0A705V383-F1
#
_entry.id   AF-A0A705V383-F1
#
_cell.length_a   1.000
_cell.length_b   1.000
_cell.length_c   1.000
_cell.angle_alpha   90.00
_cell.angle_beta   90.00
_cell.angle_gamma   90.00
#
_symmetry.space_group_name_H-M   'P 1'
#
loop_
_entity.id
_entity.type
_entity.pdbx_description
1 polymer ?
#
loop_
_entity_poly.entity_id
_entity_poly.type
_entity_poly.pdbx_seq_one_letter_code
_entity_poly.pdbx_strand_id
1 'polypeptide(L)' 'MRALLTPEIAPRMGIVLFRPGSELMPLFMQGRVLLEPEPERYSSFASG' A
#
# COMPACT_ATOMS: atom_id res chain seq x y z
N MET A 1 -12.06 -3.69 -1.12
CA MET A 1 -11.02 -4.24 -0.21
C MET A 1 -10.03 -3.13 0.09
N ARG A 2 -9.56 -2.99 1.33
CA ARG A 2 -8.51 -2.02 1.73
C ARG A 2 -7.39 -2.80 2.39
N ALA A 3 -6.16 -2.33 2.25
CA ALA A 3 -4.99 -2.92 2.88
C ALA A 3 -4.12 -1.82 3.48
N LEU A 4 -3.53 -2.10 4.64
CA LEU A 4 -2.42 -1.32 5.19
C LEU A 4 -1.13 -1.96 4.69
N LEU A 5 -0.32 -1.16 4.02
CA LEU A 5 0.94 -1.57 3.44
C LEU A 5 2.01 -0.58 3.83
N THR A 6 3.17 -1.09 4.23
CA THR A 6 4.34 -0.29 4.52
C THR A 6 5.08 -0.03 3.20
N PRO A 7 5.14 1.23 2.73
CA PRO A 7 5.88 1.55 1.52
C PRO A 7 7.39 1.46 1.74
N GLU A 8 8.10 0.92 0.76
CA GLU A 8 9.54 1.16 0.62
C GLU A 8 9.75 2.38 -0.28
N ILE A 9 10.48 3.38 0.24
CA ILE A 9 10.69 4.66 -0.46
C ILE A 9 12.10 4.65 -1.05
N ALA A 10 12.21 4.93 -2.35
CA ALA A 10 13.46 5.18 -3.05
C ALA A 10 13.56 6.68 -3.40
N PRO A 11 14.06 7.56 -2.50
CA PRO A 11 13.81 8.99 -2.57
C PRO A 11 14.44 9.67 -3.80
N ARG A 12 15.65 9.25 -4.18
CA ARG A 12 16.37 9.82 -5.33
C ARG A 12 15.73 9.47 -6.67
N MET A 13 14.93 8.42 -6.71
CA MET A 13 14.25 7.96 -7.93
C MET A 13 12.81 8.47 -8.00
N GLY A 14 12.27 9.03 -6.91
CA GLY A 14 10.87 9.41 -6.83
C GLY A 14 9.92 8.21 -6.89
N ILE A 15 10.37 7.03 -6.44
CA ILE A 15 9.61 5.78 -6.52
C ILE A 15 9.18 5.34 -5.11
N VAL A 16 7.95 4.82 -5.03
CA VAL A 16 7.41 4.12 -3.85
C VAL A 16 7.03 2.71 -4.28
N LEU A 17 7.51 1.70 -3.54
CA LEU A 17 7.22 0.29 -3.78
C LEU A 17 6.35 -0.27 -2.66
N PHE A 18 5.32 -1.02 -3.05
CA PHE A 18 4.48 -1.78 -2.12
C PHE A 18 4.66 -3.28 -2.38
N ARG A 19 4.66 -4.09 -1.32
CA ARG A 19 4.73 -5.56 -1.40
C ARG A 19 3.43 -6.21 -0.90
N PRO A 20 2.34 -6.14 -1.69
CA PRO A 20 1.00 -6.50 -1.25
C PRO A 20 0.75 -8.02 -1.11
N GLY A 21 1.63 -8.87 -1.65
CA GLY A 21 1.42 -10.32 -1.71
C GLY A 21 0.33 -10.73 -2.72
N SER A 22 0.18 -12.03 -2.96
CA SER A 22 -0.70 -12.55 -4.02
C SER A 22 -2.18 -12.18 -3.84
N GLU A 23 -2.66 -12.14 -2.60
CA GLU A 23 -4.06 -11.85 -2.27
C GLU A 23 -4.48 -10.42 -2.65
N LEU A 24 -3.54 -9.48 -2.62
CA LEU A 24 -3.81 -8.06 -2.85
C LEU A 24 -3.33 -7.60 -4.24
N MET A 25 -2.51 -8.38 -4.95
CA MET A 25 -2.09 -8.11 -6.33
C MET A 25 -3.23 -7.75 -7.29
N PRO A 26 -4.42 -8.40 -7.25
CA PRO A 26 -5.52 -8.07 -8.13
C PRO A 26 -5.98 -6.59 -8.04
N LEU A 27 -5.81 -5.92 -6.88
CA LEU A 27 -6.15 -4.50 -6.73
C LEU A 27 -5.32 -3.60 -7.63
N PHE A 28 -4.06 -3.97 -7.88
CA PHE A 28 -3.11 -3.19 -8.66
C PHE A 28 -3.18 -3.52 -10.17
N MET A 29 -3.85 -4.62 -10.55
CA MET A 29 -4.03 -5.01 -11.96
C MET A 29 -5.28 -4.39 -12.60
N GLN A 30 -6.17 -3.78 -11.81
CA GLN A 30 -7.43 -3.19 -12.26
C GLN A 30 -7.29 -1.74 -12.77
N GLY A 31 -6.06 -1.23 -12.89
CA GLY A 31 -5.77 0.12 -13.39
C GLY A 31 -5.30 1.05 -12.28
N ARG A 32 -6.06 2.12 -12.00
CA ARG A 32 -5.67 3.13 -11.00
C ARG A 32 -6.06 2.70 -9.59
N VAL A 33 -5.16 2.93 -8.64
CA VAL A 33 -5.37 2.67 -7.21
C VAL A 33 -5.31 4.00 -6.45
N LEU A 34 -6.21 4.19 -5.49
CA LEU A 34 -6.16 5.30 -4.55
C LEU A 34 -5.20 4.93 -3.41
N LEU A 35 -4.20 5.80 -3.17
CA LEU A 35 -3.34 5.73 -1.99
C LEU A 35 -3.73 6.86 -1.04
N GLU A 36 -3.86 6.53 0.24
CA GLU A 36 -4.17 7.48 1.31
C GLU A 36 -3.24 7.21 2.51
N PRO A 37 -2.89 8.23 3.31
CA PRO A 37 -2.26 8.01 4.60
C PRO A 37 -3.11 7.09 5.47
N GLU A 38 -2.46 6.35 6.36
CA GLU A 38 -3.15 5.52 7.34
C GLU A 38 -4.14 6.37 8.17
N PRO A 39 -5.44 6.03 8.19
CA PRO A 39 -6.39 6.66 9.10
C PRO A 39 -6.09 6.31 10.55
N GLU A 40 -6.22 7.28 11.48
CA GLU A 40 -5.89 7.09 12.91
C GLU A 40 -6.57 5.87 13.55
N ARG A 41 -7.84 5.60 13.20
CA ARG A 41 -8.59 4.43 13.67
C ARG A 41 -7.96 3.07 13.30
N TYR A 42 -6.97 3.06 12.41
CA TYR A 42 -6.31 1.85 11.93
C TYR A 42 -4.92 1.63 12.54
N SER A 43 -4.44 2.54 13.39
CA SER A 43 -3.09 2.52 13.97
C SER A 43 -2.73 1.25 14.76
N SER A 44 -3.73 0.48 15.18
CA SER A 44 -3.55 -0.78 15.92
C SER A 44 -3.56 -2.03 15.04
N PHE A 45 -3.88 -1.91 13.75
CA PHE A 45 -3.91 -3.06 12.84
C PHE A 45 -2.51 -3.39 12.32
N ALA A 46 -2.29 -4.67 12.03
CA ALA A 46 -1.07 -5.09 11.37
C ALA A 46 -1.02 -4.54 9.93
N SER A 47 0.14 -4.04 9.54
CA SER A 47 0.46 -3.70 8.15
C SER A 47 1.33 -4.78 7.53
N GLY A 48 1.11 -5.03 6.24
CA GLY A 48 2.06 -5.75 5.39
C GLY A 48 3.23 -4.89 4.95
#